data_AF-A0A821SYL6-F1
#
_entry.id   AF-A0A821SYL6-F1
#
_cell.length_a   1.000
_cell.length_b   1.000
_cell.length_c   1.000
_cell.angle_alpha   90.00
_cell.angle_beta   90.00
_cell.angle_gamma   90.00
#
_symmetry.space_group_name_H-M   'P 1'
#
loop_
_entity.id
_entity.type
_entity.pdbx_description
1 polymer ?
#
loop_
_entity_poly.entity_id
_entity_poly.type
_entity_poly.pdbx_seq_one_letter_code
_entity_poly.pdbx_strand_id
1 'polypeptide(L)'
;RRIDSKVIQHFNETTNISRNDKENTIFHQDTSPVDIMRILNMNKDQLKICNKKSSTATARSVIKFIFPHPDSNFGYSQVDKIIIDTIIQYTKFSNPNDDTSDAKIRRAISNYFSYLNYQRKIKGNHYM
;
A
#
# COMPACT_ATOMS: atom_id res chain seq x y z
N ARG A 1 -44.35 -19.78 17.71
CA ARG A 1 -42.89 -19.81 17.43
C ARG A 1 -42.24 -18.73 18.29
N ARG A 2 -41.35 -19.14 19.19
CA ARG A 2 -40.52 -18.29 20.06
C ARG A 2 -39.53 -17.48 19.22
N ILE A 3 -39.15 -16.29 19.66
CA ILE A 3 -37.81 -16.02 20.24
C ILE A 3 -37.91 -14.72 21.05
N ASP A 4 -37.53 -14.86 22.31
CA ASP A 4 -37.38 -13.84 23.35
C ASP A 4 -36.34 -12.77 22.99
N SER A 5 -36.64 -11.54 23.41
CA SER A 5 -35.68 -10.45 23.52
C SER A 5 -34.70 -10.72 24.67
N LYS A 6 -33.41 -10.85 24.36
CA LYS A 6 -32.31 -10.63 25.31
C LYS A 6 -31.29 -9.67 24.71
N VAL A 7 -31.37 -8.43 25.20
CA VAL A 7 -30.26 -7.61 25.71
C VAL A 7 -28.86 -8.04 25.29
N ILE A 8 -28.17 -7.19 24.49
CA ILE A 8 -26.86 -6.60 24.86
C ILE A 8 -26.81 -5.17 24.30
N GLN A 9 -26.89 -4.18 25.19
CA GLN A 9 -26.40 -2.83 24.96
C GLN A 9 -24.86 -2.87 25.00
N HIS A 10 -24.19 -2.18 24.07
CA HIS A 10 -23.19 -1.15 24.41
C HIS A 10 -22.75 -0.37 23.16
N PHE A 11 -22.93 0.94 23.30
CA PHE A 11 -22.25 2.06 22.63
C PHE A 11 -21.05 1.72 21.72
N ASN A 12 -21.08 2.28 20.50
CA ASN A 12 -20.19 3.40 20.18
C ASN A 12 -20.74 4.17 18.98
N GLU A 13 -21.18 5.38 19.28
CA GLU A 13 -21.19 6.60 18.45
C GLU A 13 -21.17 6.37 16.93
N THR A 14 -22.37 6.36 16.37
CA THR A 14 -22.62 6.83 15.00
C THR A 14 -22.14 8.28 14.88
N THR A 15 -20.87 8.46 14.58
CA THR A 15 -20.41 9.68 13.91
C THR A 15 -21.11 9.69 12.55
N ASN A 16 -21.99 10.67 12.38
CA ASN A 16 -22.59 11.07 11.12
C ASN A 16 -21.48 11.35 10.10
N ILE A 17 -21.04 10.33 9.36
CA ILE A 17 -20.36 10.55 8.10
C ILE A 17 -21.47 10.73 7.07
N SER A 18 -21.91 11.99 6.97
CA SER A 18 -22.66 12.51 5.85
C SER A 18 -22.06 11.95 4.56
N ARG A 19 -22.83 11.10 3.87
CA ARG A 19 -22.60 10.77 2.47
C ARG A 19 -22.67 12.07 1.68
N ASN A 20 -21.53 12.72 1.53
CA ASN A 20 -21.36 13.75 0.51
C ASN A 20 -20.74 13.05 -0.69
N ASP A 21 -21.60 12.82 -1.68
CA ASP A 21 -21.28 12.54 -3.08
C ASP A 21 -20.51 13.74 -3.67
N LYS A 22 -19.26 13.89 -3.22
CA LYS A 22 -18.24 14.69 -3.89
C LYS A 22 -17.02 13.79 -4.01
N GLU A 23 -17.05 12.97 -5.06
CA GLU A 23 -15.85 12.55 -5.79
C GLU A 23 -15.11 13.81 -6.25
N ASN A 24 -14.42 14.47 -5.31
CA ASN A 24 -13.47 15.51 -5.62
C ASN A 24 -12.12 14.81 -5.70
N THR A 25 -11.77 14.45 -6.93
CA THR A 25 -10.41 14.29 -7.42
C THR A 25 -9.53 15.42 -6.92
N ILE A 26 -8.87 15.21 -5.78
CA ILE A 26 -7.71 16.01 -5.37
C ILE A 26 -6.55 15.03 -5.26
N PHE A 27 -6.08 14.57 -6.43
CA PHE A 27 -4.71 14.06 -6.54
C PHE A 27 -3.80 15.30 -6.50
N HIS A 28 -3.25 15.62 -5.33
CA HIS A 28 -2.27 16.69 -5.25
C HIS A 28 -1.05 16.30 -6.09
N GLN A 29 -0.76 17.12 -7.10
CA GLN A 29 0.47 17.09 -7.90
C GLN A 29 1.72 17.45 -7.07
N ASP A 30 1.55 17.75 -5.77
CA ASP A 30 2.56 18.34 -4.89
C ASP A 30 2.73 17.59 -3.56
N THR A 31 2.79 16.26 -3.57
CA THR A 31 3.20 15.53 -2.35
C THR A 31 4.65 15.89 -2.06
N SER A 32 4.86 16.70 -1.01
CA SER A 32 6.20 17.14 -0.62
C SER A 32 7.09 15.94 -0.32
N PRO A 33 8.43 16.04 -0.50
CA PRO A 33 9.36 15.03 0.00
C PRO A 33 9.11 14.67 1.48
N VAL A 34 8.62 15.63 2.28
CA VAL A 34 8.25 15.41 3.68
C VAL A 34 7.02 14.52 3.82
N ASP A 35 6.00 14.71 2.97
CA ASP A 35 4.78 13.91 2.96
C ASP A 35 5.07 12.49 2.48
N ILE A 36 5.94 12.32 1.48
CA ILE A 36 6.42 11.00 1.04
C ILE A 36 7.08 10.25 2.21
N MET A 37 7.98 10.91 2.93
CA MET A 37 8.65 10.32 4.11
C MET A 37 7.65 9.94 5.20
N ARG A 38 6.68 10.81 5.48
CA ARG A 38 5.64 10.59 6.51
C ARG A 38 4.71 9.43 6.15
N ILE A 39 4.19 9.39 4.93
CA ILE A 39 3.22 8.38 4.49
C ILE A 39 3.89 7.00 4.39
N LEU A 40 5.10 6.94 3.83
CA LEU A 40 5.84 5.68 3.69
C LEU A 40 6.51 5.26 4.99
N ASN A 41 6.50 6.11 6.02
CA ASN A 41 7.24 5.94 7.26
C ASN A 41 8.73 5.62 7.00
N MET A 42 9.35 6.38 6.08
CA MET A 42 10.73 6.21 5.64
C MET A 42 11.50 7.52 5.79
N ASN A 43 12.75 7.47 6.21
CA ASN A 43 13.65 8.62 6.21
C ASN A 43 14.34 8.82 4.84
N LYS A 44 15.04 9.94 4.69
CA LYS A 44 15.72 10.31 3.43
C LYS A 44 16.74 9.27 2.96
N ASP A 45 17.50 8.68 3.88
CA ASP A 45 18.52 7.68 3.53
C ASP A 45 17.88 6.36 3.08
N GLN A 46 16.80 5.94 3.73
CA GLN A 46 16.01 4.77 3.33
C GLN A 46 15.40 4.95 1.94
N LEU A 47 14.85 6.13 1.65
CA LEU A 47 14.38 6.47 0.30
C LEU A 47 15.55 6.40 -0.70
N LYS A 48 16.69 7.02 -0.41
CA LYS A 48 17.87 6.97 -1.28
C LYS A 48 18.34 5.54 -1.58
N ILE A 49 18.32 4.64 -0.59
CA ILE A 49 18.63 3.21 -0.77
C ILE A 49 17.62 2.55 -1.72
N CYS A 50 16.35 2.94 -1.65
CA CYS A 50 15.29 2.41 -2.49
C CYS A 50 15.28 2.95 -3.92
N ASN A 51 15.93 4.09 -4.18
CA ASN A 51 16.05 4.64 -5.52
C ASN A 51 16.92 3.72 -6.41
N LYS A 52 16.32 3.15 -7.45
CA LYS A 52 16.97 2.29 -8.45
C LYS A 52 16.88 2.92 -9.84
N LYS A 53 17.64 2.38 -10.78
CA LYS A 53 17.73 2.87 -12.19
C LYS A 53 16.41 2.90 -12.96
N SER A 54 15.37 2.22 -12.49
CA SER A 54 14.07 2.20 -13.15
C SER A 54 12.94 2.31 -12.14
N SER A 55 11.81 2.82 -12.63
CA SER A 55 10.61 3.05 -11.85
C SER A 55 10.08 1.76 -11.23
N THR A 56 9.98 0.70 -12.03
CA THR A 56 9.52 -0.60 -11.50
C THR A 56 10.45 -1.20 -10.46
N ALA A 57 11.78 -0.99 -10.59
CA ALA A 57 12.75 -1.46 -9.61
C ALA A 57 12.70 -0.64 -8.32
N THR A 58 12.54 0.69 -8.43
CA THR A 58 12.36 1.60 -7.29
C THR A 58 11.10 1.24 -6.52
N ALA A 59 9.96 1.11 -7.21
CA ALA A 59 8.69 0.73 -6.58
C ALA A 59 8.77 -0.62 -5.85
N ARG A 60 9.44 -1.62 -6.45
CA ARG A 60 9.70 -2.91 -5.80
C ARG A 60 10.59 -2.78 -4.56
N SER A 61 11.61 -1.91 -4.62
CA SER A 61 12.51 -1.68 -3.48
C SER A 61 11.76 -1.03 -2.33
N VAL A 62 10.91 -0.02 -2.60
CA VAL A 62 10.11 0.66 -1.58
C VAL A 62 9.08 -0.29 -0.96
N ILE A 63 8.29 -1.02 -1.77
CA ILE A 63 7.28 -1.94 -1.20
C ILE A 63 7.94 -3.08 -0.40
N LYS A 64 9.11 -3.56 -0.83
CA LYS A 64 9.88 -4.55 -0.06
C LYS A 64 10.39 -3.99 1.26
N PHE A 65 10.70 -2.70 1.32
CA PHE A 65 11.11 -2.05 2.56
C PHE A 65 9.96 -1.99 3.57
N ILE A 66 8.77 -1.61 3.10
CA ILE A 66 7.56 -1.46 3.93
C ILE A 66 7.00 -2.84 4.35
N PHE A 67 7.03 -3.81 3.44
CA PHE A 67 6.47 -5.15 3.65
C PHE A 67 7.52 -6.25 3.41
N PRO A 68 8.56 -6.35 4.25
CA PRO A 68 9.73 -7.19 3.97
C PRO A 68 9.48 -8.70 4.09
N HIS A 69 8.51 -9.11 4.91
CA HIS A 69 8.36 -10.50 5.30
C HIS A 69 7.22 -11.22 4.57
N PRO A 70 7.45 -12.43 4.06
CA PRO A 70 6.39 -13.30 3.57
C PRO A 70 5.48 -13.82 4.68
N ASP A 71 5.53 -13.37 5.94
CA ASP A 71 4.61 -13.90 6.98
C ASP A 71 3.46 -12.93 7.29
N SER A 72 3.52 -11.70 6.78
CA SER A 72 2.47 -10.71 6.93
C SER A 72 1.25 -11.07 6.06
N ASN A 73 0.13 -11.55 6.61
CA ASN A 73 -1.09 -11.94 5.85
C ASN A 73 -1.68 -10.86 4.89
N PHE A 74 -1.02 -9.73 4.72
CA PHE A 74 -1.24 -8.67 3.76
C PHE A 74 -1.08 -9.13 2.30
N GLY A 75 -2.18 -9.01 1.55
CA GLY A 75 -2.21 -8.97 0.09
C GLY A 75 -2.25 -7.54 -0.44
N TYR A 76 -2.09 -7.41 -1.76
CA TYR A 76 -2.12 -6.11 -2.45
C TYR A 76 -3.41 -5.31 -2.17
N SER A 77 -4.57 -5.98 -2.08
CA SER A 77 -5.87 -5.36 -1.80
C SER A 77 -6.01 -4.79 -0.38
N GLN A 78 -5.12 -5.17 0.53
CA GLN A 78 -5.12 -4.71 1.93
C GLN A 78 -4.13 -3.56 2.15
N VAL A 79 -3.32 -3.21 1.14
CA VAL A 79 -2.45 -2.05 1.20
C VAL A 79 -3.29 -0.81 0.96
N ASP A 80 -3.15 0.19 1.84
CA ASP A 80 -3.81 1.47 1.67
C ASP A 80 -3.47 2.07 0.30
N LYS A 81 -4.50 2.50 -0.43
CA LYS A 81 -4.36 3.16 -1.73
C LYS A 81 -3.40 4.35 -1.63
N ILE A 82 -3.40 5.07 -0.52
CA ILE A 82 -2.51 6.21 -0.27
C ILE A 82 -1.03 5.78 -0.31
N ILE A 83 -0.69 4.61 0.23
CA ILE A 83 0.68 4.07 0.19
C ILE A 83 1.06 3.77 -1.26
N ILE A 84 0.20 3.09 -2.01
CA ILE A 84 0.46 2.74 -3.41
C ILE A 84 0.67 3.99 -4.27
N ASP A 85 -0.20 4.98 -4.13
CA ASP A 85 -0.13 6.22 -4.90
C ASP A 85 1.13 7.03 -4.53
N THR A 86 1.50 7.05 -3.25
CA THR A 86 2.75 7.67 -2.79
C THR A 86 3.99 6.97 -3.35
N ILE A 87 4.00 5.63 -3.42
CA ILE A 87 5.09 4.87 -4.05
C ILE A 87 5.24 5.27 -5.51
N ILE A 88 4.14 5.40 -6.25
CA ILE A 88 4.14 5.79 -7.66
C ILE A 88 4.71 7.19 -7.84
N GLN A 89 4.26 8.15 -7.03
CA GLN A 89 4.76 9.53 -7.06
C GLN A 89 6.25 9.60 -6.76
N TYR A 90 6.71 8.95 -5.68
CA TYR A 90 8.12 8.88 -5.33
C TYR A 90 8.96 8.27 -6.45
N THR A 91 8.43 7.22 -7.08
CA THR A 91 9.09 6.51 -8.17
C THR A 91 9.32 7.41 -9.38
N LYS A 92 8.29 8.15 -9.81
CA LYS A 92 8.34 9.11 -10.91
C LYS A 92 9.27 10.29 -10.61
N PHE A 93 9.21 10.82 -9.40
CA PHE A 93 10.13 11.87 -8.95
C PHE A 93 11.59 11.40 -8.98
N SER A 94 11.85 10.16 -8.58
CA SER A 94 13.20 9.59 -8.53
C SER A 94 13.77 9.21 -9.90
N ASN A 95 12.90 8.97 -10.89
CA ASN A 95 13.25 8.53 -12.24
C ASN A 95 12.51 9.41 -13.29
N PRO A 96 12.85 10.71 -13.40
CA PRO A 96 12.08 11.66 -14.22
C PRO A 96 12.13 11.37 -15.72
N ASN A 97 13.13 10.61 -16.20
CA ASN A 97 13.29 10.25 -17.60
C ASN A 97 12.76 8.84 -17.93
N ASP A 98 12.08 8.18 -16.99
CA ASP A 98 11.51 6.85 -17.19
C ASP A 98 10.01 6.95 -17.49
N ASP A 99 9.65 6.68 -18.74
CA ASP A 99 8.26 6.73 -19.25
C ASP A 99 7.39 5.54 -18.77
N THR A 100 7.80 4.83 -17.73
CA THR A 100 7.03 3.74 -17.14
C THR A 100 5.67 4.25 -16.65
N SER A 101 4.60 3.70 -17.22
CA SER A 101 3.23 4.03 -16.83
C SER A 101 2.88 3.59 -15.40
N ASP A 102 1.95 4.30 -14.77
CA ASP A 102 1.47 3.98 -13.41
C ASP A 102 0.92 2.55 -13.33
N ALA A 103 0.25 2.08 -14.38
CA ALA A 103 -0.25 0.71 -14.47
C ALA A 103 0.90 -0.32 -14.37
N LYS A 104 2.04 -0.03 -14.99
CA LYS A 104 3.22 -0.91 -14.94
C LYS A 104 3.88 -0.88 -13.56
N ILE A 105 3.90 0.27 -12.90
CA ILE A 105 4.36 0.40 -11.50
C ILE A 105 3.43 -0.38 -10.56
N ARG A 106 2.10 -0.19 -10.64
CA ARG A 106 1.10 -0.94 -9.87
C ARG A 106 1.24 -2.44 -10.08
N ARG A 107 1.42 -2.89 -11.33
CA ARG A 107 1.68 -4.31 -11.66
C ARG A 107 2.95 -4.82 -11.01
N ALA A 108 4.04 -4.04 -10.98
CA ALA A 108 5.28 -4.43 -10.32
C ALA A 108 5.09 -4.62 -8.80
N ILE A 109 4.28 -3.77 -8.16
CA ILE A 109 3.92 -3.89 -6.74
C ILE A 109 3.02 -5.12 -6.51
N SER A 110 1.98 -5.31 -7.33
CA SER A 110 1.10 -6.48 -7.25
C SER A 110 1.87 -7.80 -7.39
N ASN A 111 2.80 -7.87 -8.35
CA ASN A 111 3.65 -9.04 -8.54
C ASN A 111 4.51 -9.36 -7.31
N TYR A 112 4.93 -8.35 -6.55
CA TYR A 112 5.68 -8.57 -5.31
C TYR A 112 4.82 -9.27 -4.25
N PHE A 113 3.57 -8.86 -4.05
CA PHE A 113 2.65 -9.55 -3.14
C PHE A 113 2.29 -10.97 -3.62
N SER A 114 2.13 -11.16 -4.93
CA SER A 114 1.95 -12.51 -5.49
C SER A 114 3.16 -13.40 -5.21
N TYR A 115 4.37 -12.84 -5.29
CA TYR A 115 5.60 -13.55 -4.92
C TYR A 115 5.66 -13.89 -3.43
N LEU A 116 5.32 -12.95 -2.53
CA LEU A 116 5.24 -13.22 -1.09
C LEU A 116 4.24 -14.34 -0.78
N ASN A 117 3.07 -14.32 -1.40
CA ASN A 117 2.06 -15.37 -1.26
C ASN A 117 2.53 -16.73 -1.80
N TYR A 118 3.28 -16.74 -2.90
CA TYR A 118 3.90 -17.97 -3.41
C TYR A 118 4.93 -18.54 -2.43
N GLN A 119 5.80 -17.69 -1.88
CA GLN A 119 6.79 -18.09 -0.87
C GLN A 119 6.13 -18.68 0.39
N ARG A 120 4.99 -18.12 0.84
CA ARG A 120 4.18 -18.70 1.92
C ARG A 120 3.74 -20.12 1.63
N LYS A 121 3.13 -20.35 0.45
CA LYS A 121 2.59 -21.66 0.08
C LYS A 121 3.68 -22.73 0.10
N ILE A 122 4.89 -22.40 -0.37
CA ILE A 122 6.02 -23.34 -0.33
C ILE A 122 6.49 -23.62 1.10
N LYS A 123 6.58 -22.59 1.95
CA LYS A 123 7.04 -22.74 3.34
C LYS A 123 6.01 -23.44 4.24
N GLY A 124 4.71 -23.16 4.05
CA GLY A 124 3.63 -23.80 4.79
C GLY A 124 3.48 -25.29 4.48
N ASN A 125 3.88 -25.73 3.27
CA ASN A 125 3.87 -27.14 2.87
C ASN A 125 5.02 -27.98 3.43
N HIS A 126 6.00 -27.40 4.15
CA HIS A 126 7.08 -28.18 4.78
C HIS A 126 6.74 -28.71 6.18
N TYR A 127 5.53 -28.44 6.69
CA TYR A 127 5.09 -28.84 8.03
C TYR A 127 3.84 -29.75 8.02
N MET A 128 3.57 -30.46 6.92
CA MET A 128 2.53 -31.50 6.86
C MET A 128 3.12 -32.87 6.61
#